data_AF-A0A6L9XY72-F1
#
_entry.id   AF-A0A6L9XY72-F1
#
_cell.length_a   1.000
_cell.length_b   1.000
_cell.length_c   1.000
_cell.angle_alpha   90.00
_cell.angle_beta   90.00
_cell.angle_gamma   90.00
#
_symmetry.space_group_name_H-M   'P 1'
#
loop_
_entity.id
_entity.type
_entity.pdbx_description
1 polymer ?
#
loop_
_entity_poly.entity_id
_entity_poly.type
_entity_poly.pdbx_seq_one_letter_code
_entity_poly.pdbx_strand_id
1 'polypeptide(L)'
;MSKKIDSTLKELIKALKKHAEVTGAPRVPIKRAQKAAARVQAAVNAYTEAVHTKTGLPSPFTDLIEPGLDEDTLRSLKSERDAVLRRHNVFVA
;
A
#
# COMPACT_ATOMS: atom_id res chain seq x y z
N MET A 1 0.44 21.21 -14.14
CA MET A 1 0.33 19.81 -13.65
C MET A 1 1.48 19.34 -12.74
N SER A 2 2.66 20.00 -12.68
CA SER A 2 3.68 19.73 -11.63
C SER A 2 3.12 19.78 -10.21
N LYS A 3 2.16 20.70 -9.97
CA LYS A 3 1.47 20.89 -8.69
C LYS A 3 0.89 19.60 -8.09
N LYS A 4 0.46 18.62 -8.90
CA LYS A 4 -0.09 17.35 -8.35
C LYS A 4 1.02 16.52 -7.72
N ILE A 5 2.15 16.35 -8.42
CA ILE A 5 3.33 15.66 -7.90
C ILE A 5 3.87 16.39 -6.67
N ASP A 6 4.02 17.72 -6.75
CA ASP A 6 4.50 18.54 -5.63
C ASP A 6 3.58 18.44 -4.40
N SER A 7 2.25 18.39 -4.63
CA SER A 7 1.27 18.19 -3.58
C SER A 7 1.36 16.81 -2.96
N THR A 8 1.44 15.75 -3.77
CA THR A 8 1.57 14.37 -3.28
C THR A 8 2.90 14.14 -2.57
N LEU A 9 3.98 14.80 -3.02
CA LEU A 9 5.29 14.76 -2.37
C LEU A 9 5.25 15.40 -0.98
N LYS A 10 4.58 16.56 -0.85
CA LYS A 10 4.40 17.21 0.46
C LYS A 10 3.62 16.32 1.43
N GLU A 11 2.55 15.69 0.97
CA GLU A 11 1.78 14.76 1.80
C GLU A 11 2.57 13.49 2.16
N LEU A 12 3.39 12.97 1.24
CA LEU A 12 4.30 11.85 1.53
C LEU A 12 5.32 12.21 2.61
N ILE A 13 5.99 13.36 2.49
CA ILE A 13 6.95 13.84 3.51
C ILE A 13 6.25 14.00 4.87
N LYS A 14 5.04 14.56 4.88
CA LYS A 14 4.26 14.73 6.11
C LYS A 14 3.87 13.39 6.75
N ALA A 15 3.47 12.41 5.94
CA ALA A 15 3.17 11.07 6.41
C ALA A 15 4.40 10.39 7.02
N LEU A 16 5.56 10.48 6.35
CA LEU A 16 6.84 9.93 6.83
C LEU A 16 7.27 10.57 8.16
N LYS A 17 7.21 11.90 8.26
CA LYS A 17 7.51 12.62 9.52
C LYS A 17 6.61 12.14 10.66
N LYS A 18 5.30 12.02 10.40
CA LYS A 18 4.36 11.59 11.43
C LYS A 18 4.56 10.12 11.80
N HIS A 19 4.92 9.27 10.85
CA HIS A 19 5.27 7.88 11.11
C HIS A 19 6.48 7.79 12.03
N ALA A 20 7.58 8.48 11.69
CA ALA A 20 8.79 8.50 12.52
C ALA A 20 8.53 9.05 13.93
N GLU A 21 7.74 10.12 14.07
CA GLU A 21 7.33 10.66 15.38
C GLU A 21 6.55 9.62 16.20
N VAL A 22 5.65 8.88 15.55
CA VAL A 22 4.85 7.85 16.22
C VAL A 22 5.69 6.63 16.55
N THR A 23 6.52 6.10 15.66
CA THR A 23 7.28 4.87 15.89
C THR A 23 8.52 5.08 16.73
N GLY A 24 9.06 6.30 16.77
CA GLY A 24 10.21 6.66 17.60
C GLY A 24 9.86 7.01 19.05
N ALA A 25 8.57 7.03 19.43
CA ALA A 25 8.20 7.35 20.80
C ALA A 25 8.47 6.17 21.76
N PRO A 26 8.76 6.42 23.05
CA PRO A 26 9.19 5.36 23.99
C PRO A 26 8.15 4.27 24.26
N ARG A 27 6.86 4.60 24.16
CA ARG A 27 5.74 3.66 24.30
C ARG A 27 4.65 4.03 23.31
N VAL A 28 4.42 3.14 22.34
CA VAL A 28 3.50 3.38 21.22
C VAL A 28 2.49 2.26 21.18
N PRO A 29 1.18 2.56 21.27
CA PRO A 29 0.16 1.57 21.02
C PRO A 29 0.28 1.04 19.59
N ILE A 30 0.30 -0.28 19.41
CA ILE A 30 0.45 -0.95 18.10
C ILE A 30 -0.54 -0.38 17.07
N LYS A 31 -1.80 -0.19 17.46
CA LYS A 31 -2.84 0.41 16.59
C LYS A 31 -2.47 1.81 16.07
N ARG A 32 -1.76 2.61 16.88
CA ARG A 32 -1.31 3.96 16.50
C ARG A 32 -0.17 3.88 15.48
N ALA A 33 0.78 2.96 15.68
CA ALA A 33 1.85 2.69 14.72
C ALA A 33 1.28 2.17 13.39
N GLN A 34 0.37 1.19 13.43
CA GLN A 34 -0.31 0.65 12.24
C GLN A 34 -1.06 1.73 11.46
N LYS A 35 -1.81 2.60 12.15
CA LYS A 35 -2.51 3.73 11.51
C LYS A 35 -1.54 4.72 10.86
N ALA A 36 -0.39 4.96 11.49
CA ALA A 36 0.65 5.81 10.91
C ALA A 36 1.29 5.16 9.68
N ALA A 37 1.54 3.85 9.71
CA ALA A 37 2.07 3.10 8.58
C ALA A 37 1.10 3.07 7.39
N ALA A 38 -0.20 2.83 7.64
CA ALA A 38 -1.23 2.87 6.62
C ALA A 38 -1.32 4.24 5.91
N ARG A 39 -1.06 5.34 6.65
CA ARG A 39 -1.00 6.70 6.06
C ARG A 39 0.21 6.88 5.16
N VAL A 40 1.36 6.29 5.50
CA VAL A 40 2.54 6.30 4.63
C VAL A 40 2.24 5.54 3.34
N GLN A 41 1.65 4.34 3.44
CA GLN A 41 1.29 3.54 2.27
C GLN A 41 0.35 4.31 1.32
N ALA A 42 -0.70 4.93 1.86
CA ALA A 42 -1.63 5.73 1.06
C ALA A 42 -0.93 6.90 0.33
N ALA A 43 -0.01 7.57 1.01
CA ALA A 43 0.74 8.69 0.42
C ALA A 43 1.76 8.22 -0.64
N VAL A 44 2.42 7.08 -0.42
CA VAL A 44 3.32 6.45 -1.40
C VAL A 44 2.55 6.08 -2.67
N ASN A 45 1.37 5.46 -2.52
CA ASN A 45 0.53 5.09 -3.66
C ASN A 45 0.10 6.34 -4.46
N ALA A 46 -0.37 7.39 -3.79
CA ALA A 46 -0.79 8.63 -4.44
C ALA A 46 0.37 9.33 -5.18
N TYR A 47 1.57 9.37 -4.60
CA TYR A 47 2.76 9.92 -5.26
C TYR A 47 3.17 9.08 -6.47
N THR A 48 3.22 7.76 -6.31
CA THR A 48 3.54 6.81 -7.38
C THR A 48 2.58 6.95 -8.55
N GLU A 49 1.27 7.01 -8.29
CA GLU A 49 0.25 7.21 -9.31
C GLU A 49 0.46 8.54 -10.04
N ALA A 50 0.73 9.63 -9.31
CA ALA A 50 0.97 10.94 -9.91
C ALA A 50 2.22 10.97 -10.79
N VAL A 51 3.30 10.28 -10.40
CA VAL A 51 4.52 10.14 -11.19
C VAL A 51 4.26 9.27 -12.41
N HIS A 52 3.69 8.07 -12.23
CA HIS A 52 3.38 7.14 -13.32
C HIS A 52 2.47 7.79 -14.37
N THR A 53 1.43 8.51 -13.95
CA THR A 53 0.54 9.25 -14.86
C THR A 53 1.30 10.26 -15.72
N LYS A 54 2.39 10.85 -15.20
CA LYS A 54 3.17 11.87 -15.92
C LYS A 54 4.28 11.28 -16.77
N THR A 55 5.01 10.29 -16.26
CA THR A 55 6.27 9.81 -16.86
C THR A 55 6.15 8.42 -17.48
N GLY A 56 5.09 7.68 -17.17
CA GLY A 56 4.97 6.25 -17.50
C GLY A 56 5.98 5.35 -16.78
N LEU A 57 6.78 5.92 -15.86
CA LEU A 57 7.78 5.16 -15.12
C LEU A 57 7.12 4.32 -14.03
N PRO A 58 7.64 3.11 -13.78
CA PRO A 58 7.18 2.28 -12.67
C PRO A 58 7.47 2.95 -11.32
N SER A 59 6.82 2.44 -10.26
CA SER A 59 7.07 2.93 -8.90
C SER A 59 8.54 2.83 -8.52
N PRO A 60 9.12 3.82 -7.84
CA PRO A 60 10.47 3.71 -7.28
C PRO A 60 10.50 2.90 -5.96
N PHE A 61 9.36 2.42 -5.47
CA PHE A 61 9.24 1.70 -4.19
C PHE A 61 9.03 0.18 -4.39
N THR A 62 9.73 -0.44 -5.34
CA THR A 62 9.56 -1.87 -5.68
C THR A 62 10.18 -2.84 -4.69
N ASP A 63 11.24 -2.41 -4.00
CA ASP A 63 12.03 -3.28 -3.11
C ASP A 63 11.59 -3.13 -1.65
N LEU A 64 10.33 -2.75 -1.43
CA LEU A 64 9.77 -2.73 -0.08
C LEU A 64 9.64 -4.18 0.38
N ILE A 65 10.25 -4.48 1.53
CA ILE A 65 9.99 -5.71 2.27
C ILE A 65 8.53 -5.63 2.70
N GLU A 66 7.63 -6.13 1.86
CA GLU A 66 6.27 -6.37 2.30
C GLU A 66 6.37 -7.43 3.41
N PRO A 67 5.85 -7.17 4.62
CA PRO A 67 5.39 -8.26 5.46
C PRO A 67 4.15 -8.84 4.77
N GLY A 68 4.38 -9.45 3.61
CA GLY A 68 3.39 -10.11 2.81
C GLY A 68 2.96 -11.38 3.52
N LEU A 69 1.80 -11.86 3.11
CA LEU A 69 1.43 -13.24 3.40
C LEU A 69 2.51 -14.14 2.77
N ASP A 70 2.93 -15.17 3.49
CA ASP A 70 3.84 -16.16 2.93
C ASP A 70 3.23 -16.77 1.65
N GLU A 71 4.10 -17.29 0.78
CA GLU A 71 3.70 -17.78 -0.54
C GLU A 71 2.64 -18.89 -0.46
N ASP A 72 2.62 -19.67 0.63
CA ASP A 72 1.62 -20.71 0.84
C ASP A 72 0.26 -20.12 1.17
N THR A 73 0.22 -19.08 2.02
CA THR A 73 -1.02 -18.34 2.28
C THR A 73 -1.55 -17.65 1.03
N LEU A 74 -0.69 -17.01 0.23
CA LEU A 74 -1.09 -16.41 -1.05
C LEU A 74 -1.65 -17.46 -2.03
N ARG A 75 -1.07 -18.66 -2.05
CA ARG A 75 -1.54 -19.78 -2.87
C ARG A 75 -2.91 -20.29 -2.40
N SER A 76 -3.12 -20.40 -1.09
CA SER A 76 -4.43 -20.80 -0.53
C SER A 76 -5.52 -19.83 -0.95
N LEU A 77 -5.30 -18.52 -0.75
CA LEU A 77 -6.27 -17.48 -1.10
C LEU A 77 -6.59 -17.45 -2.60
N LYS A 78 -5.59 -17.66 -3.47
CA LYS A 78 -5.82 -17.80 -4.92
C LYS A 78 -6.70 -19.02 -5.24
N SER A 79 -6.41 -20.17 -4.63
CA SER A 79 -7.20 -21.40 -4.82
C SER A 79 -8.66 -21.22 -4.37
N GLU A 80 -8.86 -20.60 -3.21
CA GLU A 80 -10.19 -20.31 -2.67
C GLU A 80 -10.97 -19.35 -3.57
N ARG A 81 -10.35 -18.26 -4.04
CA ARG A 81 -10.96 -17.34 -5.02
C ARG A 81 -11.36 -18.09 -6.29
N ASP A 82 -10.49 -18.94 -6.82
CA ASP A 82 -10.76 -19.68 -8.05
C ASP A 82 -11.89 -20.71 -7.85
N ALA A 83 -11.99 -21.32 -6.67
CA ALA A 83 -13.09 -22.20 -6.31
C ALA A 83 -14.43 -21.44 -6.22
N VAL A 84 -14.43 -20.22 -5.67
CA VAL A 84 -15.61 -19.36 -5.64
C VAL A 84 -16.05 -18.96 -7.04
N LEU A 85 -15.11 -18.56 -7.92
CA LEU A 85 -15.41 -18.23 -9.31
C LEU A 85 -16.00 -19.41 -10.08
N ARG A 86 -15.43 -20.62 -9.89
CA ARG A 86 -15.99 -21.84 -10.47
C ARG A 86 -17.39 -22.12 -9.96
N ARG A 87 -17.61 -22.00 -8.64
CA ARG A 87 -18.93 -22.18 -8.04
C ARG A 87 -19.94 -21.18 -8.59
N HIS A 88 -19.55 -19.91 -8.72
CA HIS A 88 -20.43 -18.87 -9.21
C HIS A 88 -20.77 -19.04 -10.70
N ASN A 89 -19.82 -19.46 -11.54
CA ASN A 89 -20.09 -19.76 -12.95
C ASN A 89 -20.97 -21.02 -13.16
N VAL A 90 -20.97 -21.95 -12.20
CA VAL A 90 -21.84 -23.14 -12.24
C VAL A 90 -23.29 -22.81 -11.86
N PHE A 91 -23.55 -21.70 -11.17
CA PHE A 91 -24.90 -21.27 -10.79
C PHE A 91 -25.58 -20.32 -11.79
N VAL A 92 -24.88 -19.92 -12.86
CA VAL A 92 -25.37 -18.97 -13.89
C VAL A 92 -25.47 -19.64 -15.29
N ALA A 93 -25.29 -20.95 -15.38
CA ALA A 93 -25.41 -21.75 -16.60
C ALA A 93 -26.66 -22.65 -16.58
#